data_AF-A0A2J7ZPC5-F1
#
_entry.id   AF-A0A2J7ZPC5-F1
#
_cell.length_a   1.000
_cell.length_b   1.000
_cell.length_c   1.000
_cell.angle_alpha   90.00
_cell.angle_beta   90.00
_cell.angle_gamma   90.00
#
_symmetry.space_group_name_H-M   'P 1'
#
loop_
_entity.id
_entity.type
_entity.pdbx_description
1 polymer ?
#
loop_
_entity_poly.entity_id
_entity_poly.type
_entity_poly.pdbx_seq_one_letter_code
_entity_poly.pdbx_strand_id
1 'polypeptide(L)'
;GSVGNATKPVVWYDDADFRAYRVPRSPLNLVFWGKNVPCKVTPGVCSACPRAWTAPNASRSTPIFFREPMQLDAIAIMQLQNPGVVSVQLLPWPATAIPELPALQPRNGTLGEPVWSAANDTTACGSELVIRLPSARSGTREAVPVRGSQGALPPRLRRTAVGGIIITVKEQQLGALPTVIEGVRFSGRVLYPRNPALYGPMTVPP
;
A
#
# COMPACT_ATOMS: atom_id res chain seq x y z
N GLY A 1 -3.55 10.80 8.26
CA GLY A 1 -2.54 11.58 9.01
C GLY A 1 -1.23 11.51 8.27
N SER A 2 -0.64 12.66 7.96
CA SER A 2 0.71 12.76 7.39
C SER A 2 1.73 12.24 8.40
N VAL A 3 2.73 11.51 7.91
CA VAL A 3 3.85 10.96 8.72
C VAL A 3 5.14 11.75 8.55
N GLY A 4 5.17 12.65 7.57
CA GLY A 4 6.28 13.58 7.35
C GLY A 4 6.11 14.91 8.09
N ASN A 5 6.91 15.90 7.73
CA ASN A 5 6.86 17.25 8.30
C ASN A 5 6.27 18.27 7.31
N ALA A 6 6.25 19.55 7.68
CA ALA A 6 5.70 20.62 6.84
C ALA A 6 6.38 20.75 5.47
N THR A 7 7.67 20.40 5.37
CA THR A 7 8.47 20.53 4.14
C THR A 7 8.56 19.23 3.34
N LYS A 8 8.29 18.09 3.98
CA LYS A 8 8.35 16.74 3.42
C LYS A 8 7.11 15.97 3.89
N PRO A 9 5.94 16.18 3.25
CA PRO A 9 4.68 15.59 3.71
C PRO A 9 4.61 14.06 3.50
N VAL A 10 5.44 13.52 2.61
CA VAL A 10 5.58 12.10 2.31
C VAL A 10 6.97 11.63 2.68
N VAL A 11 7.04 10.50 3.39
CA VAL A 11 8.29 9.84 3.77
C VAL A 11 8.39 8.54 2.98
N TRP A 12 9.50 8.36 2.29
CA TRP A 12 9.82 7.19 1.47
C TRP A 12 10.71 6.21 2.22
N TYR A 13 10.57 4.92 1.90
CA TYR A 13 11.29 3.84 2.58
C TYR A 13 12.82 4.03 2.63
N ASP A 14 13.38 4.53 1.54
CA ASP A 14 14.82 4.74 1.32
C ASP A 14 15.30 6.14 1.73
N ASP A 15 14.43 6.97 2.31
CA ASP A 15 14.85 8.24 2.89
C ASP A 15 15.86 8.00 4.03
N ALA A 16 16.92 8.81 4.08
CA ALA A 16 17.96 8.71 5.12
C ALA A 16 17.38 8.81 6.54
N ASP A 17 16.31 9.59 6.71
CA ASP A 17 15.60 9.84 7.96
C ASP A 17 14.37 8.93 8.17
N PHE A 18 14.10 7.96 7.29
CA PHE A 18 12.93 7.07 7.40
C PHE A 18 12.81 6.42 8.79
N ARG A 19 13.94 5.93 9.33
CA ARG A 19 13.96 5.28 10.65
C ARG A 19 13.67 6.25 11.79
N ALA A 20 14.00 7.53 11.64
CA ALA A 20 13.69 8.55 12.64
C ALA A 20 12.18 8.87 12.66
N TYR A 21 11.53 8.88 11.50
CA TYR A 21 10.07 9.05 11.41
C TYR A 21 9.28 7.80 11.82
N ARG A 22 9.89 6.61 11.73
CA ARG A 22 9.24 5.33 12.05
C ARG A 22 9.15 5.12 13.56
N VAL A 23 8.08 5.61 14.15
CA VAL A 23 7.72 5.34 15.56
C VAL A 23 6.85 4.08 15.70
N PRO A 24 6.78 3.44 16.88
CA PRO A 24 5.90 2.30 17.13
C PRO A 24 4.46 2.57 16.69
N ARG A 25 3.78 1.56 16.14
CA ARG A 25 2.38 1.64 15.67
C ARG A 25 2.08 2.63 14.53
N SER A 26 3.08 3.34 14.00
CA SER A 26 2.88 4.33 12.93
C SER A 26 2.61 3.71 11.54
N PRO A 27 2.02 4.49 10.60
CA PRO A 27 1.79 4.04 9.22
C PRO A 27 3.05 3.59 8.48
N LEU A 28 4.23 4.12 8.81
CA LEU A 28 5.51 3.71 8.21
C LEU A 28 5.85 2.24 8.49
N ASN A 29 5.18 1.60 9.45
CA ASN A 29 5.32 0.17 9.67
C ASN A 29 4.70 -0.69 8.55
N LEU A 30 3.76 -0.16 7.77
CA LEU A 30 3.10 -0.87 6.66
C LEU A 30 4.05 -1.18 5.49
N VAL A 31 5.08 -0.34 5.30
CA VAL A 31 6.00 -0.39 4.15
C VAL A 31 7.43 -0.80 4.53
N PHE A 32 7.66 -1.15 5.80
CA PHE A 32 8.99 -1.54 6.27
C PHE A 32 9.13 -3.06 6.35
N TRP A 33 10.01 -3.60 5.50
CA TRP A 33 10.27 -5.04 5.38
C TRP A 33 11.41 -5.53 6.29
N GLY A 34 12.35 -4.66 6.69
CA GLY A 34 13.50 -5.00 7.55
C GLY A 34 13.18 -5.22 9.03
N LYS A 35 12.08 -5.89 9.38
CA LYS A 35 11.67 -6.14 10.77
C LYS A 35 12.60 -7.16 11.42
N ASN A 36 13.49 -6.72 12.32
CA ASN A 36 14.38 -7.60 13.08
C ASN A 36 13.64 -8.67 13.91
N VAL A 37 12.41 -8.38 14.33
CA VAL A 37 11.53 -9.32 15.05
C VAL A 37 10.17 -9.33 14.35
N PRO A 38 9.73 -10.47 13.79
CA PRO A 38 8.42 -10.58 13.15
C PRO A 38 7.29 -10.52 14.21
N CYS A 39 6.10 -10.09 13.80
CA CYS A 39 4.93 -10.24 14.65
C CYS A 39 4.61 -11.74 14.79
N LYS A 40 4.17 -12.19 15.97
CA LYS A 40 3.70 -13.56 16.12
C LYS A 40 2.33 -13.67 15.46
N VAL A 41 2.25 -14.40 14.35
CA VAL A 41 1.02 -14.60 13.60
C VAL A 41 0.50 -16.01 13.85
N THR A 42 -0.76 -16.12 14.26
CA THR A 42 -1.45 -17.41 14.39
C THR A 42 -2.88 -17.21 13.87
N PRO A 43 -3.29 -17.89 12.78
CA PRO A 43 -4.63 -17.74 12.24
C PRO A 43 -5.70 -18.01 13.30
N GLY A 44 -6.69 -17.13 13.36
CA GLY A 44 -7.76 -17.15 14.37
C GLY A 44 -7.41 -16.53 15.72
N VAL A 45 -6.13 -16.17 15.96
CA VAL A 45 -5.69 -15.58 17.24
C VAL A 45 -5.33 -14.12 17.05
N CYS A 46 -6.09 -13.24 17.71
CA CYS A 46 -5.81 -11.81 17.70
C CYS A 46 -4.57 -11.49 18.55
N SER A 47 -3.67 -10.67 18.01
CA SER A 47 -2.46 -10.28 18.73
C SER A 47 -2.11 -8.81 18.49
N ALA A 48 -1.66 -8.16 19.56
CA ALA A 48 -1.03 -6.86 19.44
C ALA A 48 0.40 -7.02 18.92
N CYS A 49 0.84 -6.12 18.05
CA CYS A 49 2.24 -6.05 17.62
C CYS A 49 2.73 -4.59 17.62
N PRO A 50 3.66 -4.20 18.50
CA PRO A 50 4.18 -2.82 18.55
C PRO A 50 4.84 -2.34 17.25
N ARG A 51 5.29 -3.27 16.40
CA ARG A 51 5.93 -3.03 15.11
C ARG A 51 4.98 -3.13 13.91
N ALA A 52 3.70 -3.41 14.15
CA ALA A 52 2.64 -3.29 13.15
C ALA A 52 2.13 -1.85 13.08
N TRP A 53 1.27 -1.53 12.12
CA TRP A 53 0.49 -0.30 12.15
C TRP A 53 -0.74 -0.49 13.02
N THR A 54 -1.16 0.56 13.74
CA THR A 54 -2.38 0.55 14.53
C THR A 54 -3.27 1.72 14.13
N ALA A 55 -4.52 1.41 13.81
CA ALA A 55 -5.56 2.42 13.69
C ALA A 55 -6.31 2.50 15.03
N PRO A 56 -6.27 3.65 15.72
CA PRO A 56 -7.03 3.85 16.95
C PRO A 56 -8.54 3.87 16.68
N ASN A 57 -9.35 4.06 17.71
CA ASN A 57 -10.81 3.93 17.74
C ASN A 57 -11.59 4.94 16.87
N ALA A 58 -11.00 5.50 15.82
CA ALA A 58 -11.65 6.37 14.85
C ALA A 58 -11.40 5.82 13.44
N SER A 59 -12.36 6.02 12.53
CA SER A 59 -12.16 5.71 11.12
C SER A 59 -10.89 6.38 10.61
N ARG A 60 -10.02 5.59 9.95
CA ARG A 60 -8.71 6.08 9.51
C ARG A 60 -8.40 5.61 8.10
N SER A 61 -8.26 6.59 7.20
CA SER A 61 -7.70 6.39 5.87
C SER A 61 -6.19 6.63 5.88
N THR A 62 -5.44 5.65 5.40
CA THR A 62 -3.98 5.69 5.34
C THR A 62 -3.54 5.44 3.90
N PRO A 63 -2.92 6.43 3.23
CA PRO A 63 -2.35 6.22 1.90
C PRO A 63 -1.01 5.47 2.00
N ILE A 64 -0.76 4.61 1.02
CA ILE A 64 0.54 4.01 0.72
C ILE A 64 0.89 4.39 -0.71
N PHE A 65 1.99 5.10 -0.91
CA PHE A 65 2.40 5.60 -2.22
C PHE A 65 3.43 4.69 -2.88
N PHE A 66 3.39 4.64 -4.21
CA PHE A 66 4.44 4.06 -5.02
C PHE A 66 5.27 5.18 -5.65
N ARG A 67 6.59 4.99 -5.69
CA ARG A 67 7.51 5.90 -6.36
C ARG A 67 7.65 5.60 -7.86
N GLU A 68 7.04 4.51 -8.33
CA GLU A 68 7.02 4.12 -9.74
C GLU A 68 5.59 3.77 -10.17
N PRO A 69 5.26 3.85 -11.47
CA PRO A 69 3.94 3.47 -11.95
C PRO A 69 3.76 1.96 -11.87
N MET A 70 2.83 1.52 -11.04
CA MET A 70 2.53 0.11 -10.82
C MET A 70 1.27 -0.32 -11.58
N GLN A 71 1.21 -1.57 -12.00
CA GLN A 71 -0.03 -2.25 -12.35
C GLN A 71 -0.17 -3.43 -11.41
N LEU A 72 -1.29 -3.52 -10.69
CA LEU A 72 -1.47 -4.45 -9.58
C LEU A 72 -2.39 -5.61 -9.96
N ASP A 73 -1.98 -6.83 -9.67
CA ASP A 73 -2.81 -8.03 -9.81
C ASP A 73 -3.52 -8.39 -8.50
N ALA A 74 -2.86 -8.19 -7.35
CA ALA A 74 -3.48 -8.40 -6.04
C ALA A 74 -2.82 -7.55 -4.94
N ILE A 75 -3.61 -7.28 -3.91
CA ILE A 75 -3.21 -6.62 -2.67
C ILE A 75 -3.49 -7.58 -1.52
N ALA A 76 -2.48 -7.89 -0.70
CA ALA A 76 -2.62 -8.71 0.49
C ALA A 76 -2.35 -7.89 1.74
N ILE A 77 -3.27 -7.92 2.71
CA ILE A 77 -3.22 -7.11 3.93
C ILE A 77 -3.27 -8.04 5.14
N MET A 78 -2.18 -8.15 5.90
CA MET A 78 -2.09 -9.01 7.08
C MET A 78 -2.74 -8.32 8.29
N GLN A 79 -3.92 -8.80 8.71
CA GLN A 79 -4.70 -8.23 9.81
C GLN A 79 -4.47 -9.04 11.09
N LEU A 80 -3.87 -8.43 12.12
CA LEU A 80 -3.50 -9.11 13.36
C LEU A 80 -4.53 -8.97 14.48
N GLN A 81 -5.30 -7.90 14.49
CA GLN A 81 -6.25 -7.60 15.57
C GLN A 81 -7.38 -6.74 15.03
N ASN A 82 -8.62 -7.04 15.45
CA ASN A 82 -9.85 -6.43 14.97
C ASN A 82 -9.84 -6.11 13.47
N PRO A 83 -9.80 -7.14 12.60
CA PRO A 83 -9.95 -7.00 11.16
C PRO A 83 -11.12 -6.08 10.81
N GLY A 84 -10.88 -5.17 9.89
CA GLY A 84 -11.76 -4.01 9.74
C GLY A 84 -11.47 -3.16 8.52
N VAL A 85 -10.76 -3.69 7.52
CA VAL A 85 -10.58 -2.97 6.25
C VAL A 85 -11.93 -2.87 5.56
N VAL A 86 -12.49 -1.65 5.53
CA VAL A 86 -13.80 -1.37 4.91
C VAL A 86 -13.68 -0.97 3.47
N SER A 87 -12.56 -0.36 3.06
CA SER A 87 -12.37 0.02 1.67
C SER A 87 -10.89 0.06 1.31
N VAL A 88 -10.60 -0.35 0.07
CA VAL A 88 -9.31 -0.12 -0.58
C VAL A 88 -9.55 0.57 -1.90
N GLN A 89 -8.94 1.74 -2.07
CA GLN A 89 -9.02 2.55 -3.28
C GLN A 89 -7.66 2.64 -3.94
N LEU A 90 -7.64 2.61 -5.28
CA LEU A 90 -6.43 2.84 -6.05
C LEU A 90 -6.27 4.34 -6.32
N LEU A 91 -5.04 4.83 -6.29
CA LEU A 91 -4.69 6.20 -6.65
C LEU A 91 -4.04 6.23 -8.03
N PRO A 92 -4.35 7.22 -8.87
CA PRO A 92 -3.73 7.35 -10.19
C PRO A 92 -2.23 7.64 -10.10
N TRP A 93 -1.44 7.17 -11.05
CA TRP A 93 -0.03 7.55 -11.16
C TRP A 93 0.18 8.95 -11.78
N PRO A 94 1.02 9.82 -11.17
CA PRO A 94 1.54 9.73 -9.81
C PRO A 94 0.48 10.20 -8.80
N ALA A 95 0.47 9.59 -7.61
CA ALA A 95 -0.52 9.93 -6.58
C ALA A 95 -0.04 11.06 -5.65
N THR A 96 1.26 11.34 -5.67
CA THR A 96 1.93 12.40 -4.89
C THR A 96 3.15 12.88 -5.66
N ALA A 97 3.78 13.96 -5.19
CA ALA A 97 4.97 14.50 -5.83
C ALA A 97 6.13 13.49 -5.74
N ILE A 98 6.77 13.22 -6.89
CA ILE A 98 7.93 12.33 -6.97
C ILE A 98 9.17 13.20 -7.11
N PRO A 99 10.05 13.26 -6.10
CA PRO A 99 11.21 14.16 -6.11
C PRO A 99 12.07 14.05 -7.37
N GLU A 100 12.17 12.84 -7.89
CA GLU A 100 13.03 12.54 -9.03
C GLU A 100 12.34 12.71 -10.39
N LEU A 101 11.05 13.11 -10.40
CA LEU A 101 10.28 13.49 -11.58
C LEU A 101 9.53 14.81 -11.31
N PRO A 102 10.23 15.93 -11.07
CA PRO A 102 9.63 17.18 -10.58
C PRO A 102 8.65 17.82 -11.57
N ALA A 103 8.79 17.54 -12.87
CA ALA A 103 7.85 18.02 -13.90
C ALA A 103 6.51 17.26 -13.89
N LEU A 104 6.46 16.08 -13.28
CA LEU A 104 5.27 15.23 -13.28
C LEU A 104 4.36 15.59 -12.10
N GLN A 105 3.22 16.20 -12.40
CA GLN A 105 2.28 16.65 -11.38
C GLN A 105 1.44 15.50 -10.80
N PRO A 106 1.17 15.50 -9.48
CA PRO A 106 0.24 14.57 -8.85
C PRO A 106 -1.14 14.63 -9.49
N ARG A 107 -1.78 13.48 -9.58
CA ARG A 107 -3.16 13.36 -10.05
C ARG A 107 -4.09 13.20 -8.86
N ASN A 108 -5.11 14.04 -8.81
CA ASN A 108 -6.14 13.99 -7.78
C ASN A 108 -7.18 12.89 -8.07
N GLY A 109 -7.89 12.48 -7.02
CA GLY A 109 -8.98 11.52 -7.08
C GLY A 109 -8.54 10.06 -7.00
N THR A 110 -9.46 9.15 -7.31
CA THR A 110 -9.23 7.71 -7.31
C THR A 110 -9.15 7.17 -8.75
N LEU A 111 -8.49 6.03 -8.91
CA LEU A 111 -8.43 5.30 -10.17
C LEU A 111 -9.65 4.36 -10.28
N GLY A 112 -10.83 4.96 -10.48
CA GLY A 112 -12.13 4.28 -10.53
C GLY A 112 -12.70 3.98 -9.14
N GLU A 113 -13.72 3.12 -9.11
CA GLU A 113 -14.38 2.66 -7.87
C GLU A 113 -13.41 1.87 -6.96
N PRO A 114 -13.68 1.79 -5.64
CA PRO A 114 -12.90 0.95 -4.73
C PRO A 114 -12.71 -0.47 -5.27
N VAL A 115 -11.50 -1.02 -5.12
CA VAL A 115 -11.20 -2.42 -5.47
C VAL A 115 -11.63 -3.39 -4.36
N TRP A 116 -11.96 -2.84 -3.20
CA TRP A 116 -12.56 -3.53 -2.08
C TRP A 116 -13.52 -2.60 -1.37
N SER A 117 -14.68 -3.14 -1.00
CA SER A 117 -15.67 -2.51 -0.14
C SER A 117 -16.29 -3.59 0.73
N ALA A 118 -16.14 -3.50 2.05
CA ALA A 118 -16.69 -4.46 2.98
C ALA A 118 -17.80 -3.83 3.81
N ALA A 119 -18.97 -4.49 3.80
CA ALA A 119 -19.98 -4.29 4.84
C ALA A 119 -19.63 -5.12 6.10
N ASN A 120 -19.13 -6.36 5.92
CA ASN A 120 -18.72 -7.28 6.99
C ASN A 120 -17.46 -8.05 6.56
N ASP A 121 -16.26 -7.51 6.82
CA ASP A 121 -14.99 -8.23 6.66
C ASP A 121 -14.94 -9.43 7.63
N THR A 122 -14.88 -10.65 7.08
CA THR A 122 -14.84 -11.91 7.84
C THR A 122 -13.42 -12.48 7.98
N THR A 123 -12.40 -11.74 7.55
CA THR A 123 -11.00 -12.13 7.70
C THR A 123 -10.71 -12.44 9.16
N ALA A 124 -10.19 -13.63 9.45
CA ALA A 124 -9.80 -13.99 10.80
C ALA A 124 -8.59 -13.17 11.26
N CYS A 125 -8.46 -12.92 12.56
CA CYS A 125 -7.22 -12.38 13.11
C CYS A 125 -6.02 -13.26 12.73
N GLY A 126 -4.87 -12.64 12.50
CA GLY A 126 -3.64 -13.33 12.10
C GLY A 126 -3.73 -13.95 10.70
N SER A 127 -4.55 -13.39 9.81
CA SER A 127 -4.66 -13.83 8.41
C SER A 127 -4.67 -12.67 7.42
N GLU A 128 -4.42 -12.98 6.15
CA GLU A 128 -4.37 -11.99 5.08
C GLU A 128 -5.76 -11.79 4.44
N LEU A 129 -6.21 -10.53 4.37
CA LEU A 129 -7.23 -10.14 3.41
C LEU A 129 -6.58 -10.03 2.04
N VAL A 130 -6.97 -10.90 1.11
CA VAL A 130 -6.43 -10.94 -0.27
C VAL A 130 -7.45 -10.38 -1.25
N ILE A 131 -7.14 -9.22 -1.82
CA ILE A 131 -7.95 -8.53 -2.83
C ILE A 131 -7.32 -8.79 -4.19
N ARG A 132 -7.96 -9.63 -5.01
CA ARG A 132 -7.54 -9.89 -6.40
C ARG A 132 -8.19 -8.88 -7.34
N LEU A 133 -7.39 -8.18 -8.12
CA LEU A 133 -7.90 -7.20 -9.07
C LEU A 133 -8.31 -7.91 -10.37
N PRO A 134 -9.49 -7.59 -10.92
CA PRO A 134 -9.89 -8.12 -12.23
C PRO A 134 -8.96 -7.58 -13.32
N SER A 135 -8.83 -8.33 -14.43
CA SER A 135 -7.89 -8.02 -15.52
C SER A 135 -8.01 -6.58 -16.04
N ALA A 136 -9.24 -6.06 -16.15
CA ALA A 136 -9.51 -4.69 -16.58
C ALA A 136 -8.97 -3.61 -15.63
N ARG A 137 -8.89 -3.91 -14.32
CA ARG A 137 -8.33 -3.00 -13.30
C ARG A 137 -6.82 -3.16 -13.15
N SER A 138 -6.33 -4.39 -13.30
CA SER A 138 -4.92 -4.71 -13.23
C SER A 138 -4.12 -4.11 -14.39
N GLY A 139 -4.58 -4.34 -15.63
CA GLY A 139 -3.90 -3.86 -16.84
C GLY A 139 -2.56 -4.55 -17.14
N THR A 140 -2.17 -5.59 -16.39
CA THR A 140 -0.90 -6.32 -16.58
C THR A 140 -0.84 -7.11 -17.89
N ARG A 141 -1.98 -7.33 -18.55
CA ARG A 141 -2.05 -7.93 -19.89
C ARG A 141 -1.82 -6.95 -21.03
N GLU A 142 -1.82 -5.64 -20.76
CA GLU A 142 -1.54 -4.64 -21.78
C GLU A 142 -0.09 -4.74 -22.24
N ALA A 143 0.17 -4.59 -23.53
CA ALA A 143 1.54 -4.49 -24.03
C ALA A 143 2.19 -3.22 -23.49
N VAL A 144 3.47 -3.29 -23.10
CA VAL A 144 4.27 -2.14 -22.69
C VAL A 144 5.16 -1.74 -23.85
N PRO A 145 4.86 -0.62 -24.56
CA PRO A 145 5.70 -0.15 -25.65
C PRO A 145 7.10 0.20 -25.14
N VAL A 146 8.12 -0.03 -25.96
CA VAL A 146 9.51 0.33 -25.59
C VAL A 146 9.67 1.85 -25.47
N ARG A 147 8.97 2.63 -26.30
CA ARG A 147 9.12 4.10 -26.42
C ARG A 147 8.32 4.91 -25.37
N GLY A 148 8.25 4.45 -24.12
CA GLY A 148 7.58 5.17 -23.03
C GLY A 148 8.50 5.49 -21.86
N SER A 149 7.98 6.21 -20.87
CA SER A 149 8.69 6.53 -19.64
C SER A 149 7.73 6.76 -18.47
N GLN A 150 8.25 6.83 -17.25
CA GLN A 150 7.45 7.15 -16.05
C GLN A 150 6.76 8.52 -16.16
N GLY A 151 7.42 9.51 -16.78
CA GLY A 151 6.88 10.85 -16.98
C GLY A 151 5.91 10.97 -18.17
N ALA A 152 5.99 10.06 -19.13
CA ALA A 152 5.18 10.05 -20.35
C ALA A 152 4.62 8.65 -20.62
N LEU A 153 3.74 8.18 -19.73
CA LEU A 153 3.07 6.90 -19.91
C LEU A 153 2.14 6.94 -21.14
N PRO A 154 2.19 5.90 -22.01
CA PRO A 154 1.21 5.71 -23.06
C PRO A 154 -0.24 5.78 -22.52
N PRO A 155 -1.20 6.40 -23.24
CA PRO A 155 -2.55 6.60 -22.75
C PRO A 155 -3.27 5.34 -22.26
N ARG A 156 -3.02 4.18 -22.90
CA ARG A 156 -3.60 2.89 -22.49
C ARG A 156 -3.10 2.45 -21.11
N LEU A 157 -1.79 2.53 -20.87
CA LEU A 157 -1.18 2.17 -19.59
C LEU A 157 -1.56 3.14 -18.46
N ARG A 158 -1.73 4.43 -18.78
CA ARG A 158 -2.11 5.47 -17.80
C ARG A 158 -3.47 5.22 -17.12
N ARG A 159 -4.36 4.44 -17.73
CA ARG A 159 -5.69 4.09 -17.18
C ARG A 159 -5.63 3.10 -16.03
N THR A 160 -4.58 2.30 -15.96
CA THR A 160 -4.39 1.25 -14.95
C THR A 160 -3.10 1.44 -14.14
N ALA A 161 -2.31 2.46 -14.45
CA ALA A 161 -1.13 2.84 -13.69
C ALA A 161 -1.52 3.43 -12.32
N VAL A 162 -1.16 2.70 -11.27
CA VAL A 162 -1.39 2.99 -9.86
C VAL A 162 -0.18 3.72 -9.29
N GLY A 163 -0.41 4.86 -8.66
CA GLY A 163 0.61 5.62 -7.91
C GLY A 163 0.53 5.46 -6.39
N GLY A 164 -0.45 4.70 -5.92
CA GLY A 164 -0.61 4.35 -4.51
C GLY A 164 -1.97 3.73 -4.26
N ILE A 165 -2.23 3.41 -3.00
CA ILE A 165 -3.53 2.97 -2.54
C ILE A 165 -3.94 3.75 -1.30
N ILE A 166 -5.24 3.83 -1.02
CA ILE A 166 -5.77 4.26 0.27
C ILE A 166 -6.43 3.05 0.92
N ILE A 167 -6.01 2.74 2.14
CA ILE A 167 -6.67 1.75 2.98
C ILE A 167 -7.50 2.50 4.01
N THR A 168 -8.80 2.22 4.05
CA THR A 168 -9.72 2.75 5.06
C THR A 168 -10.15 1.61 5.97
N VAL A 169 -9.99 1.81 7.28
CA VAL A 169 -10.46 0.87 8.30
C VAL A 169 -11.64 1.45 9.08
N LYS A 170 -12.56 0.59 9.52
CA LYS A 170 -13.72 1.00 10.31
C LYS A 170 -13.31 1.62 11.64
N GLU A 171 -14.16 2.51 12.11
CA GLU A 171 -14.16 2.93 13.49
C GLU A 171 -14.46 1.74 14.41
N GLN A 172 -13.73 1.65 15.51
CA GLN A 172 -13.94 0.62 16.54
C GLN A 172 -14.78 1.22 17.66
N GLN A 173 -15.70 0.43 18.23
CA GLN A 173 -16.48 0.88 19.37
C GLN A 173 -15.59 1.32 20.53
N LEU A 174 -16.07 2.26 21.35
CA LEU A 174 -15.36 2.69 22.54
C LEU A 174 -15.05 1.50 23.45
N GLY A 175 -13.78 1.33 23.83
CA GLY A 175 -13.32 0.20 24.65
C GLY A 175 -13.00 -1.08 23.86
N ALA A 176 -13.31 -1.14 22.56
CA ALA A 176 -12.86 -2.22 21.71
C ALA A 176 -11.35 -2.12 21.45
N LEU A 177 -10.76 -3.26 21.13
CA LEU A 177 -9.37 -3.32 20.70
C LEU A 177 -9.18 -2.58 19.35
N PRO A 178 -7.99 -2.02 19.07
CA PRO A 178 -7.75 -1.31 17.83
C PRO A 178 -7.57 -2.28 16.65
N THR A 179 -7.74 -1.78 15.43
CA THR A 179 -7.32 -2.52 14.23
C THR A 179 -5.80 -2.49 14.13
N VAL A 180 -5.19 -3.67 13.99
CA VAL A 180 -3.73 -3.83 13.82
C VAL A 180 -3.45 -4.52 12.49
N ILE A 181 -2.65 -3.88 11.64
CA ILE A 181 -2.21 -4.42 10.35
C ILE A 181 -0.70 -4.53 10.37
N GLU A 182 -0.19 -5.74 10.14
CA GLU A 182 1.26 -5.98 10.15
C GLU A 182 1.94 -5.30 8.96
N GLY A 183 1.37 -5.46 7.77
CA GLY A 183 1.97 -5.02 6.53
C GLY A 183 1.04 -5.25 5.35
N VAL A 184 1.43 -4.65 4.22
CA VAL A 184 0.70 -4.76 2.95
C VAL A 184 1.66 -5.24 1.88
N ARG A 185 1.25 -6.27 1.13
CA ARG A 185 2.01 -6.82 0.01
C ARG A 185 1.25 -6.57 -1.28
N PHE A 186 2.02 -6.35 -2.33
CA PHE A 186 1.51 -6.05 -3.65
C PHE A 186 2.09 -7.07 -4.63
N SER A 187 1.25 -7.56 -5.53
CA SER A 187 1.67 -8.35 -6.69
C SER A 187 1.24 -7.63 -7.96
N GLY A 188 2.02 -7.79 -9.02
CA GLY A 188 1.80 -7.10 -10.29
C GLY A 188 3.11 -6.83 -11.01
N ARG A 189 3.14 -5.77 -11.81
CA ARG A 189 4.34 -5.34 -12.55
C ARG A 189 4.58 -3.84 -12.43
N VAL A 190 5.82 -3.45 -12.64
CA VAL A 190 6.23 -2.05 -12.68
C VAL A 190 6.34 -1.60 -14.14
N LEU A 191 5.86 -0.39 -14.44
CA LEU A 191 5.96 0.22 -15.76
C LEU A 191 7.19 1.12 -15.80
N TYR A 192 8.08 0.89 -16.77
CA TYR A 192 9.31 1.66 -16.96
C TYR A 192 10.09 1.86 -15.66
N PRO A 193 10.48 0.77 -14.95
CA PRO A 193 11.21 0.88 -13.70
C PRO A 193 12.54 1.59 -13.94
N ARG A 194 12.91 2.49 -13.04
CA ARG A 194 14.20 3.19 -13.09
C ARG A 194 15.36 2.23 -12.90
N ASN A 195 15.17 1.27 -12.01
CA ASN A 195 16.12 0.19 -11.77
C ASN A 195 15.40 -1.16 -11.84
N PRO A 196 15.40 -1.82 -13.01
CA PRO A 196 14.78 -3.13 -13.17
C PRO A 196 15.30 -4.21 -12.20
N ALA A 197 16.55 -4.09 -11.73
CA ALA A 197 17.16 -5.07 -10.83
C ALA A 197 16.47 -5.14 -9.46
N LEU A 198 15.77 -4.08 -9.03
CA LEU A 198 15.00 -4.07 -7.78
C LEU A 198 13.75 -4.95 -7.85
N TYR A 199 13.31 -5.31 -9.05
CA TYR A 199 12.06 -6.06 -9.32
C TYR A 199 12.32 -7.43 -9.95
N GLY A 200 13.59 -7.88 -9.97
CA GLY A 200 13.93 -9.24 -10.37
C GLY A 200 13.24 -10.28 -9.47
N PRO A 201 13.10 -11.53 -9.92
CA PRO A 201 12.47 -12.58 -9.13
C PRO A 201 13.19 -12.69 -7.78
N MET A 202 12.48 -12.36 -6.70
CA MET A 202 12.91 -12.74 -5.35
C MET A 202 12.99 -14.25 -5.35
N THR A 203 14.20 -14.80 -5.35
CA THR A 203 14.43 -16.22 -5.08
C THR A 203 13.83 -16.51 -3.72
N VAL A 204 12.71 -17.23 -3.71
CA VAL A 204 12.16 -17.82 -2.50
C VAL A 204 13.26 -18.77 -2.00
N PRO A 205 13.84 -18.57 -0.80
CA PRO A 205 14.76 -19.55 -0.25
C PRO A 205 14.00 -20.89 -0.13
N PRO A 206 14.68 -22.02 -0.37
CA PRO A 206 14.06 -23.35 -0.25
C PRO A 206 13.43 -23.59 1.13
#